data_AF-X1KM38-F1
#
_entry.id   AF-X1KM38-F1
#
_cell.length_a   1.000
_cell.length_b   1.000
_cell.length_c   1.000
_cell.angle_alpha   90.00
_cell.angle_beta   90.00
_cell.angle_gamma   90.00
#
_symmetry.space_group_name_H-M   'P 1'
#
loop_
_entity.id
_entity.type
_entity.pdbx_description
1 polymer ?
#
loop_
_entity_poly.entity_id
_entity_poly.type
_entity_poly.pdbx_seq_one_letter_code
_entity_poly.pdbx_strand_id
1 'polypeptide(L)'
;MPLDAIVVKGAREHNLKNIDVVIPRDKLVVITGVSGSGKSSLAFDTIYAEGQRRYMESLAAYARQFLGRMEKPDVDYIEGLSPAISIDQKGASRNPRSTVGTVTEVYDYLRLLFARAGHPHCPKCGREITMQTVEQIVDAVQALPEKSRIMVMAPLVRGRKGEYQAVFSDLRKAGYARVRVDGEVRDLSSEIRLDKNKKHSIEVVVDRLVIGQSGSQSR
;
A
#
# COMPACT_ATOMS: atom_id res chain seq x y z
N MET A 1 6.59 -40.75 4.59
CA MET A 1 7.38 -40.12 5.66
C MET A 1 8.04 -38.89 5.06
N PRO A 2 8.14 -37.75 5.77
CA PRO A 2 8.99 -36.67 5.29
C PRO A 2 10.41 -37.22 5.10
N LEU A 3 11.05 -36.88 3.99
CA LEU A 3 12.45 -37.24 3.78
C LEU A 3 13.28 -36.55 4.85
N ASP A 4 14.19 -37.28 5.51
CA ASP A 4 15.04 -36.74 6.58
C ASP A 4 16.23 -35.93 6.03
N ALA A 5 16.36 -35.82 4.71
CA ALA A 5 17.43 -35.14 4.02
C ALA A 5 16.97 -34.44 2.74
N ILE A 6 17.71 -33.41 2.33
CA ILE A 6 17.67 -32.82 1.00
C ILE A 6 18.74 -33.53 0.18
N VAL A 7 18.35 -34.13 -0.94
CA VAL A 7 19.26 -34.84 -1.83
C VAL A 7 19.41 -34.03 -3.09
N VAL A 8 20.65 -33.65 -3.42
CA VAL A 8 21.03 -32.93 -4.64
C VAL A 8 21.88 -33.87 -5.49
N LYS A 9 21.50 -34.07 -6.75
CA LYS A 9 22.19 -34.93 -7.71
C LYS A 9 22.58 -34.14 -8.95
N GLY A 10 23.84 -34.27 -9.34
CA GLY A 10 24.38 -33.69 -10.56
C GLY A 10 24.29 -32.17 -10.64
N ALA A 11 24.62 -31.45 -9.56
CA ALA A 11 24.63 -29.98 -9.59
C ALA A 11 25.83 -29.47 -10.42
N ARG A 12 25.56 -28.60 -11.39
CA ARG A 12 26.51 -28.08 -12.39
C ARG A 12 26.50 -26.55 -12.52
N GLU A 13 25.72 -25.87 -11.69
CA GLU A 13 25.62 -24.41 -11.72
C GLU A 13 27.00 -23.73 -11.59
N HIS A 14 27.30 -22.79 -12.49
CA HIS A 14 28.58 -22.10 -12.60
C HIS A 14 29.80 -23.02 -12.70
N ASN A 15 30.53 -23.20 -11.60
CA ASN A 15 31.78 -23.96 -11.55
C ASN A 15 31.65 -25.30 -10.82
N LEU A 16 30.42 -25.69 -10.43
CA LEU A 16 30.15 -26.99 -9.85
C LEU A 16 30.45 -28.10 -10.86
N LYS A 17 31.09 -29.18 -10.40
CA LYS A 17 31.60 -30.26 -11.26
C LYS A 17 30.72 -31.50 -11.18
N ASN A 18 29.43 -31.33 -11.50
CA ASN A 18 28.43 -32.41 -11.47
C ASN A 18 28.39 -33.12 -10.11
N ILE A 19 28.21 -32.34 -9.05
CA ILE A 19 28.36 -32.84 -7.68
C ILE A 19 27.06 -33.43 -7.13
N ASP A 20 27.21 -34.46 -6.30
CA ASP A 20 26.13 -35.06 -5.52
C ASP A 20 26.33 -34.72 -4.04
N VAL A 21 25.27 -34.23 -3.39
CA VAL A 21 25.30 -33.81 -1.98
C VAL A 21 24.02 -34.22 -1.28
N VAL A 22 24.17 -34.73 -0.05
CA VAL A 22 23.05 -35.01 0.86
C VAL A 22 23.16 -34.09 2.06
N ILE A 23 22.12 -33.32 2.33
CA ILE A 23 22.05 -32.33 3.40
C ILE A 23 21.00 -32.77 4.42
N PRO A 24 21.34 -32.95 5.71
CA PRO A 24 20.36 -33.33 6.72
C PRO A 24 19.31 -32.22 6.91
N ARG A 25 18.03 -32.59 6.96
CA ARG A 25 16.95 -31.64 7.23
C ARG A 25 16.85 -31.32 8.71
N ASP A 26 16.23 -30.18 9.00
CA ASP A 26 15.94 -29.70 10.36
C ASP A 26 17.20 -29.57 11.24
N LYS A 27 18.33 -29.28 10.59
CA LYS A 27 19.63 -29.00 11.21
C LYS A 27 20.17 -27.67 10.70
N LEU A 28 21.00 -27.03 11.54
CA LEU A 28 21.84 -25.93 11.09
C LEU A 28 23.00 -26.49 10.28
N VAL A 29 22.98 -26.28 8.98
CA VAL A 29 24.03 -26.74 8.05
C VAL A 29 24.87 -25.57 7.61
N VAL A 30 26.19 -25.72 7.70
CA VAL A 30 27.16 -24.70 7.30
C VAL A 30 27.96 -25.20 6.10
N ILE A 31 27.91 -24.46 4.98
CA ILE A 31 28.73 -24.71 3.79
C ILE A 31 29.99 -23.86 3.90
N THR A 32 31.16 -24.49 3.90
CA THR A 32 32.45 -23.83 4.07
C THR A 32 33.42 -24.19 2.94
N GLY A 33 34.52 -23.43 2.82
CA GLY A 33 35.51 -23.58 1.75
C GLY A 33 36.11 -22.24 1.27
N VAL A 34 37.18 -22.31 0.48
CA VAL A 34 37.90 -21.14 -0.05
C VAL A 34 37.03 -20.26 -0.95
N SER A 35 37.38 -18.98 -1.11
CA SER A 35 36.67 -18.09 -2.03
C SER A 35 36.63 -18.68 -3.45
N GLY A 36 35.49 -18.59 -4.13
CA GLY A 36 35.30 -19.18 -5.45
C GLY A 36 35.11 -20.70 -5.49
N SER A 37 35.07 -21.42 -4.36
CA SER A 37 34.91 -22.88 -4.34
C SER A 37 33.52 -23.42 -4.74
N GLY A 38 32.59 -22.55 -5.19
CA GLY A 38 31.23 -22.94 -5.57
C GLY A 38 30.20 -22.99 -4.43
N LYS A 39 30.53 -22.45 -3.24
CA LYS A 39 29.58 -22.42 -2.09
C LYS A 39 28.29 -21.69 -2.44
N SER A 40 28.41 -20.49 -3.01
CA SER A 40 27.25 -19.69 -3.40
C SER A 40 26.48 -20.33 -4.55
N SER A 41 27.20 -20.93 -5.51
CA SER A 41 26.60 -21.68 -6.61
C SER A 41 25.71 -22.82 -6.10
N LEU A 42 26.17 -23.58 -5.11
CA LEU A 42 25.38 -24.65 -4.51
C LEU A 42 24.24 -24.10 -3.64
N ALA A 43 24.51 -23.15 -2.75
CA ALA A 43 23.54 -22.68 -1.76
C ALA A 43 22.44 -21.79 -2.37
N PHE A 44 22.84 -20.76 -3.13
CA PHE A 44 21.94 -19.74 -3.66
C PHE A 44 21.46 -20.09 -5.07
N ASP A 45 22.41 -20.36 -5.97
CA ASP A 45 22.09 -20.48 -7.39
C ASP A 45 21.48 -21.86 -7.74
N THR A 46 21.71 -22.88 -6.92
CA THR A 46 21.11 -24.23 -7.08
C THR A 46 19.96 -24.48 -6.09
N ILE A 47 20.26 -24.60 -4.79
CA ILE A 47 19.29 -25.07 -3.77
C ILE A 47 18.19 -24.03 -3.54
N TYR A 48 18.56 -22.77 -3.27
CA TYR A 48 17.60 -21.70 -3.03
C TYR A 48 16.78 -21.39 -4.29
N ALA A 49 17.43 -21.27 -5.46
CA ALA A 49 16.76 -21.01 -6.72
C ALA A 49 15.68 -22.07 -7.03
N GLU A 50 16.02 -23.36 -6.87
CA GLU A 50 15.07 -24.44 -7.09
C GLU A 50 13.94 -24.44 -6.05
N GLY A 51 14.24 -24.12 -4.78
CA GLY A 51 13.26 -24.06 -3.70
C GLY A 51 12.25 -22.92 -3.91
N GLN A 52 12.73 -21.76 -4.34
CA GLN A 52 11.89 -20.62 -4.70
C GLN A 52 11.03 -20.94 -5.92
N ARG A 53 11.63 -21.52 -6.98
CA ARG A 53 10.92 -21.88 -8.21
C ARG A 53 9.76 -22.84 -7.94
N ARG A 54 10.01 -23.95 -7.23
CA ARG A 54 8.97 -24.95 -6.89
C ARG A 54 7.84 -24.35 -6.07
N TYR A 55 8.16 -23.49 -5.10
CA TYR A 55 7.14 -22.82 -4.30
C TYR A 55 6.29 -21.89 -5.16
N MET A 56 6.91 -21.06 -6.01
CA MET A 56 6.16 -20.16 -6.89
C MET A 56 5.31 -20.92 -7.93
N GLU A 57 5.75 -22.09 -8.40
CA GLU A 57 4.97 -22.93 -9.33
C GLU A 57 3.68 -23.48 -8.73
N SER A 58 3.63 -23.60 -7.39
CA SER A 58 2.43 -23.99 -6.65
C SER A 58 1.40 -22.86 -6.50
N LEU A 59 1.79 -21.60 -6.81
CA LEU A 59 0.89 -20.46 -6.76
C LEU A 59 -0.05 -20.41 -7.99
N ALA A 60 -0.98 -19.45 -7.99
CA ALA A 60 -2.04 -19.31 -8.99
C ALA A 60 -1.54 -19.48 -10.44
N ALA A 61 -2.38 -20.03 -11.33
CA ALA A 61 -2.02 -20.36 -12.71
C ALA A 61 -1.41 -19.18 -13.51
N TYR A 62 -1.77 -17.94 -13.16
CA TYR A 62 -1.18 -16.72 -13.73
C TYR A 62 0.31 -16.53 -13.36
N ALA A 63 0.72 -16.87 -12.14
CA ALA A 63 2.11 -16.76 -11.69
C ALA A 63 3.03 -17.70 -12.48
N ARG A 64 2.52 -18.86 -12.93
CA ARG A 64 3.26 -19.80 -13.78
C ARG A 64 3.68 -19.22 -15.13
N GLN A 65 2.90 -18.27 -15.69
CA GLN A 65 3.28 -17.60 -16.94
C GLN A 65 4.53 -16.72 -16.80
N PHE A 66 4.80 -16.20 -15.60
CA PHE A 66 6.00 -15.41 -15.32
C PHE A 66 7.20 -16.28 -14.93
N LEU A 67 6.96 -17.44 -14.33
CA LEU A 67 8.00 -18.39 -13.91
C LEU A 67 8.69 -19.11 -15.07
N GLY A 68 8.00 -19.32 -16.19
CA GLY A 68 8.62 -19.87 -17.40
C GLY A 68 9.77 -19.01 -17.96
N ARG A 69 9.99 -17.80 -17.42
CA ARG A 69 11.13 -16.92 -17.74
C ARG A 69 12.28 -17.01 -16.73
N MET A 70 12.10 -17.68 -15.59
CA MET A 70 13.19 -17.90 -14.64
C MET A 70 14.04 -19.08 -15.14
N GLU A 71 15.33 -18.85 -15.27
CA GLU A 71 16.28 -19.87 -15.68
C GLU A 71 16.27 -21.00 -14.63
N LYS A 72 16.09 -22.24 -15.09
CA LYS A 72 16.16 -23.40 -14.21
C LYS A 72 17.62 -23.67 -13.90
N PRO A 73 17.99 -23.91 -12.62
CA PRO A 73 19.36 -24.27 -12.29
C PRO A 73 19.76 -25.58 -12.98
N ASP A 74 21.03 -25.68 -13.38
CA ASP A 74 21.59 -26.87 -14.00
C ASP A 74 21.87 -27.94 -12.93
N VAL A 75 20.86 -28.77 -12.69
CA VAL A 75 20.88 -29.88 -11.75
C VAL A 75 20.02 -31.02 -12.28
N ASP A 76 20.48 -32.27 -12.12
CA ASP A 76 19.70 -33.43 -12.59
C ASP A 76 18.46 -33.64 -11.73
N TYR A 77 18.64 -33.57 -10.41
CA TYR A 77 17.57 -33.90 -9.48
C TYR A 77 17.80 -33.28 -8.11
N ILE A 78 16.73 -32.74 -7.52
CA ILE A 78 16.69 -32.33 -6.12
C ILE A 78 15.44 -32.88 -5.45
N GLU A 79 15.59 -33.54 -4.32
CA GLU A 79 14.49 -34.08 -3.50
C GLU A 79 14.53 -33.53 -2.08
N GLY A 80 13.39 -33.59 -1.38
CA GLY A 80 13.29 -33.19 0.02
C GLY A 80 13.40 -31.68 0.24
N LEU A 81 13.29 -30.87 -0.82
CA LEU A 81 13.42 -29.41 -0.75
C LEU A 81 12.17 -28.74 -0.19
N SER A 82 12.36 -27.83 0.76
CA SER A 82 11.28 -26.97 1.30
C SER A 82 11.23 -25.63 0.55
N PRO A 83 10.13 -24.86 0.65
CA PRO A 83 10.13 -23.46 0.24
C PRO A 83 11.34 -22.74 0.85
N ALA A 84 12.18 -22.15 0.00
CA ALA A 84 13.45 -21.57 0.42
C ALA A 84 13.35 -20.05 0.52
N ILE A 85 14.02 -19.47 1.52
CA ILE A 85 14.14 -18.03 1.73
C ILE A 85 15.64 -17.70 1.77
N SER A 86 16.06 -16.75 0.95
CA SER A 86 17.43 -16.23 0.98
C SER A 86 17.48 -15.03 1.91
N ILE A 87 18.46 -15.03 2.81
CA ILE A 87 18.83 -13.90 3.63
C ILE A 87 20.27 -13.57 3.26
N ASP A 88 20.45 -12.62 2.35
CA ASP A 88 21.76 -12.15 1.89
C ASP A 88 22.02 -10.69 2.31
N GLN A 89 23.23 -10.21 2.03
CA GLN A 89 23.63 -8.82 2.32
C GLN A 89 23.34 -7.88 1.14
N LYS A 90 22.54 -8.26 0.14
CA LYS A 90 22.23 -7.34 -0.96
C LYS A 90 21.49 -6.14 -0.37
N GLY A 91 22.07 -4.96 -0.56
CA GLY A 91 21.64 -3.74 0.13
C GLY A 91 20.14 -3.50 -0.03
N ALA A 92 19.50 -3.13 1.07
CA ALA A 92 18.09 -2.75 1.07
C ALA A 92 17.82 -1.66 0.03
N SER A 93 16.63 -1.69 -0.57
CA SER A 93 16.19 -0.70 -1.55
C SER A 93 16.41 0.73 -1.03
N ARG A 94 17.15 1.54 -1.78
CA ARG A 94 17.46 2.95 -1.45
C ARG A 94 16.27 3.85 -1.80
N ASN A 95 15.14 3.63 -1.14
CA ASN A 95 14.01 4.55 -1.22
C ASN A 95 14.11 5.55 -0.05
N PRO A 96 14.21 6.86 -0.29
CA PRO A 96 14.34 7.86 0.78
C PRO A 96 13.13 7.92 1.72
N ARG A 97 11.99 7.33 1.36
CA ARG A 97 10.81 7.20 2.24
C ARG A 97 10.81 5.90 3.05
N SER A 98 11.78 5.01 2.83
CA SER A 98 11.93 3.78 3.59
C SER A 98 12.77 4.03 4.83
N THR A 99 12.28 3.57 5.97
CA THR A 99 12.95 3.63 7.28
C THR A 99 12.98 2.24 7.90
N VAL A 100 13.74 2.05 8.98
CA VAL A 100 13.72 0.79 9.74
C VAL A 100 12.29 0.41 10.16
N GLY A 101 11.49 1.40 10.59
CA GLY A 101 10.11 1.18 11.00
C GLY A 101 9.19 0.73 9.87
N THR A 102 9.43 1.16 8.63
CA THR A 102 8.63 0.69 7.48
C THR A 102 9.09 -0.67 6.96
N VAL A 103 10.40 -0.98 7.03
CA VAL A 103 10.93 -2.29 6.61
C VAL A 103 10.51 -3.40 7.58
N THR A 104 10.44 -3.09 8.86
CA THR A 104 10.02 -4.04 9.91
C THR A 104 8.51 -4.03 10.17
N GLU A 105 7.74 -3.23 9.43
CA GLU A 105 6.30 -2.99 9.61
C GLU A 105 5.90 -2.41 11.00
N VAL A 106 6.85 -2.19 11.91
CA VAL A 106 6.62 -1.59 13.23
C VAL A 106 5.91 -0.23 13.11
N TYR A 107 6.24 0.55 12.09
CA TYR A 107 5.59 1.84 11.85
C TYR A 107 4.09 1.69 11.55
N ASP A 108 3.68 0.62 10.86
CA ASP A 108 2.27 0.37 10.58
C ASP A 108 1.50 -0.03 11.84
N TYR A 109 2.11 -0.81 12.74
CA TYR A 109 1.55 -1.07 14.06
C TYR A 109 1.44 0.20 14.90
N LEU A 110 2.46 1.06 14.88
CA LEU A 110 2.41 2.37 15.56
C LEU A 110 1.26 3.23 15.01
N ARG A 111 1.06 3.28 13.69
CA ARG A 111 -0.06 4.02 13.10
C ARG A 111 -1.40 3.50 13.60
N LEU A 112 -1.57 2.19 13.67
CA LEU A 112 -2.80 1.58 14.20
C LEU A 112 -2.99 1.93 15.67
N LEU A 113 -1.93 1.84 16.48
CA LEU A 113 -1.95 2.19 17.90
C LEU A 113 -2.38 3.65 18.10
N PHE A 114 -1.72 4.60 17.45
CA PHE A 114 -2.05 6.02 17.57
C PHE A 114 -3.42 6.37 16.98
N ALA A 115 -3.89 5.67 15.95
CA ALA A 115 -5.24 5.88 15.42
C ALA A 115 -6.35 5.36 16.35
N ARG A 116 -6.07 4.34 17.17
CA ARG A 116 -7.06 3.70 18.06
C ARG A 116 -7.02 4.21 19.49
N ALA A 117 -5.83 4.51 20.00
CA ALA A 117 -5.59 4.87 21.39
C ALA A 117 -4.90 6.24 21.56
N GLY A 118 -4.62 6.95 20.47
CA GLY A 118 -4.02 8.28 20.53
C GLY A 118 -5.02 9.32 20.96
N HIS A 119 -4.62 10.18 21.89
CA HIS A 119 -5.36 11.37 22.31
C HIS A 119 -4.90 12.56 21.47
N PRO A 120 -5.71 13.05 20.50
CA PRO A 120 -5.31 14.15 19.65
C PRO A 120 -5.32 15.48 20.43
N HIS A 121 -4.29 16.30 20.25
CA HIS A 121 -4.19 17.61 20.90
C HIS A 121 -4.01 18.72 19.85
N CYS A 122 -4.55 19.90 20.13
CA CYS A 122 -4.40 21.06 19.26
C CYS A 122 -2.94 21.57 19.27
N PRO A 123 -2.29 21.73 18.11
CA PRO A 123 -0.88 22.14 18.06
C PRO A 123 -0.63 23.59 18.49
N LYS A 124 -1.67 24.43 18.56
CA LYS A 124 -1.53 25.85 18.97
C LYS A 124 -1.76 26.05 20.47
N CYS A 125 -2.74 25.39 21.05
CA CYS A 125 -3.16 25.62 22.43
C CYS A 125 -3.00 24.41 23.36
N GLY A 126 -2.60 23.25 22.84
CA GLY A 126 -2.34 22.04 23.64
C GLY A 126 -3.58 21.36 24.23
N ARG A 127 -4.79 21.88 24.01
CA ARG A 127 -6.03 21.24 24.51
C ARG A 127 -6.33 19.97 23.73
N GLU A 128 -6.90 18.97 24.41
CA GLU A 128 -7.39 17.74 23.79
C GLU A 128 -8.51 18.06 22.79
N ILE A 129 -8.43 17.47 21.61
CA ILE A 129 -9.43 17.61 20.54
C ILE A 129 -10.55 16.62 20.83
N THR A 130 -11.74 17.15 21.10
CA THR A 130 -12.96 16.38 21.36
C THR A 130 -13.98 16.60 20.24
N MET A 131 -15.04 15.79 20.22
CA MET A 131 -16.14 16.00 19.29
C MET A 131 -16.81 17.35 19.54
N GLN A 132 -17.07 18.10 18.47
CA GLN A 132 -17.84 19.33 18.53
C GLN A 132 -19.31 19.05 18.22
N THR A 133 -20.21 19.72 18.93
CA THR A 133 -21.64 19.68 18.59
C THR A 133 -21.93 20.53 17.36
N VAL A 134 -23.08 20.29 16.72
CA VAL A 134 -23.51 21.09 15.57
C VAL A 134 -23.63 22.56 15.95
N GLU A 135 -24.20 22.86 17.12
CA GLU A 135 -24.31 24.21 17.68
C GLU A 135 -22.93 24.87 17.84
N GLN A 136 -21.95 24.18 18.43
CA GLN A 136 -20.59 24.71 18.56
C GLN A 136 -19.95 25.05 17.20
N ILE A 137 -20.23 24.27 16.16
CA ILE A 137 -19.75 24.56 14.80
C ILE A 137 -20.46 25.80 14.24
N VAL A 138 -21.77 25.92 14.44
CA VAL A 138 -22.55 27.10 14.00
C VAL A 138 -22.08 28.36 14.72
N ASP A 139 -21.91 28.31 16.03
CA ASP A 139 -21.41 29.41 16.85
C ASP A 139 -20.02 29.87 16.38
N ALA A 140 -19.13 28.91 16.09
CA ALA A 140 -17.80 29.20 15.56
C ALA A 140 -17.84 29.89 14.18
N VAL A 141 -18.81 29.54 13.34
CA VAL A 141 -19.02 30.20 12.04
C VAL A 141 -19.61 31.60 12.21
N GLN A 142 -20.55 31.78 13.15
CA GLN A 142 -21.13 33.10 13.46
C GLN A 142 -20.12 34.05 14.11
N ALA A 143 -19.13 33.53 14.84
CA ALA A 143 -18.05 34.30 15.43
C ALA A 143 -17.01 34.81 14.41
N LEU A 144 -17.13 34.47 13.12
CA LEU A 144 -16.30 35.06 12.08
C LEU A 144 -16.55 36.58 11.96
N PRO A 145 -15.56 37.37 11.51
CA PRO A 145 -15.72 38.81 11.36
C PRO A 145 -16.93 39.17 10.48
N GLU A 146 -17.64 40.25 10.83
CA GLU A 146 -18.76 40.74 10.02
C GLU A 146 -18.35 40.98 8.56
N LYS A 147 -19.29 40.77 7.65
CA LYS A 147 -19.12 40.87 6.19
C LYS A 147 -18.19 39.80 5.59
N SER A 148 -17.75 38.81 6.37
CA SER A 148 -17.02 37.65 5.84
C SER A 148 -17.89 36.88 4.86
N ARG A 149 -17.37 36.64 3.65
CA ARG A 149 -18.03 35.80 2.63
C ARG A 149 -17.55 34.37 2.77
N ILE A 150 -18.47 33.45 3.03
CA ILE A 150 -18.16 32.03 3.19
C ILE A 150 -18.93 31.17 2.19
N MET A 151 -18.33 30.03 1.83
CA MET A 151 -18.97 29.02 1.01
C MET A 151 -19.09 27.75 1.83
N VAL A 152 -20.32 27.36 2.12
CA VAL A 152 -20.62 26.13 2.86
C VAL A 152 -20.57 24.97 1.86
N MET A 153 -19.70 24.00 2.13
CA MET A 153 -19.47 22.86 1.24
C MET A 153 -19.58 21.56 2.02
N ALA A 154 -20.20 20.55 1.42
CA ALA A 154 -20.26 19.20 1.96
C ALA A 154 -19.29 18.29 1.19
N PRO A 155 -18.24 17.75 1.82
CA PRO A 155 -17.26 16.90 1.16
C PRO A 155 -17.77 15.47 1.04
N LEU A 156 -18.10 15.05 -0.18
CA LEU A 156 -18.70 13.74 -0.48
C LEU A 156 -17.65 12.69 -0.81
N VAL A 157 -16.56 13.10 -1.47
CA VAL A 157 -15.43 12.22 -1.82
C VAL A 157 -14.13 12.92 -1.46
N ARG A 158 -13.22 12.20 -0.79
CA ARG A 158 -11.90 12.73 -0.39
C ARG A 158 -10.77 11.81 -0.87
N GLY A 159 -10.08 12.20 -1.94
CA GLY A 159 -8.86 11.55 -2.43
C GLY A 159 -9.02 10.07 -2.80
N ARG A 160 -10.18 9.66 -3.34
CA ARG A 160 -10.47 8.26 -3.71
C ARG A 160 -10.54 8.09 -5.23
N LYS A 161 -10.16 6.92 -5.73
CA LYS A 161 -10.21 6.60 -7.16
C LYS A 161 -11.63 6.26 -7.62
N GLY A 162 -12.04 6.78 -8.77
CA GLY A 162 -13.35 6.47 -9.36
C GLY A 162 -13.92 7.59 -10.23
N GLU A 163 -14.97 7.27 -10.99
CA GLU A 163 -15.61 8.21 -11.91
C GLU A 163 -16.77 8.99 -11.28
N TYR A 164 -17.38 8.44 -10.22
CA TYR A 164 -18.43 9.07 -9.39
C TYR A 164 -19.66 9.62 -10.16
N GLN A 165 -19.99 9.08 -11.34
CA GLN A 165 -21.16 9.50 -12.12
C GLN A 165 -22.49 9.45 -11.35
N ALA A 166 -22.67 8.42 -10.51
CA ALA A 166 -23.84 8.30 -9.64
C ALA A 166 -23.95 9.48 -8.66
N VAL A 167 -22.83 9.90 -8.06
CA VAL A 167 -22.79 11.04 -7.11
C VAL A 167 -23.24 12.33 -7.80
N PHE A 168 -22.74 12.61 -9.01
CA PHE A 168 -23.17 13.79 -9.76
C PHE A 168 -24.65 13.72 -10.17
N SER A 169 -25.15 12.54 -10.54
CA SER A 169 -26.57 12.34 -10.85
C SER A 169 -27.47 12.61 -9.65
N ASP A 170 -27.10 12.09 -8.48
CA ASP A 170 -27.88 12.26 -7.25
C ASP A 170 -27.89 13.72 -6.80
N LEU A 171 -26.76 14.42 -6.92
CA LEU A 171 -26.67 15.86 -6.66
C LEU A 171 -27.55 16.70 -7.59
N ARG A 172 -27.59 16.36 -8.89
CA ARG A 172 -28.50 17.02 -9.86
C ARG A 172 -29.95 16.79 -9.49
N LYS A 173 -30.33 15.55 -9.14
CA LYS A 173 -31.69 15.21 -8.72
C LYS A 173 -32.10 15.95 -7.44
N ALA A 174 -31.16 16.14 -6.51
CA ALA A 174 -31.36 16.91 -5.30
C ALA A 174 -31.38 18.44 -5.53
N GLY A 175 -31.15 18.91 -6.76
CA GLY A 175 -31.26 20.32 -7.12
C GLY A 175 -30.01 21.17 -6.87
N TYR A 176 -28.86 20.55 -6.56
CA TYR A 176 -27.62 21.30 -6.39
C TYR A 176 -27.10 21.81 -7.74
N ALA A 177 -26.62 23.06 -7.77
CA ALA A 177 -26.15 23.70 -9.01
C ALA A 177 -24.62 23.63 -9.18
N ARG A 178 -23.84 23.60 -8.09
CA ARG A 178 -22.38 23.70 -8.17
C ARG A 178 -21.70 22.62 -7.35
N VAL A 179 -20.59 22.14 -7.88
CA VAL A 179 -19.72 21.17 -7.22
C VAL A 179 -18.27 21.59 -7.43
N ARG A 180 -17.44 21.43 -6.40
CA ARG A 180 -16.00 21.59 -6.51
C ARG A 180 -15.36 20.23 -6.68
N VAL A 181 -14.61 20.07 -7.78
CA VAL A 181 -13.92 18.83 -8.11
C VAL A 181 -12.45 19.15 -8.25
N ASP A 182 -11.60 18.48 -7.47
CA ASP A 182 -10.16 18.67 -7.44
C ASP A 182 -9.73 20.15 -7.28
N GLY A 183 -10.51 20.90 -6.50
CA GLY A 183 -10.27 22.32 -6.22
C GLY A 183 -10.94 23.29 -7.20
N GLU A 184 -11.46 22.83 -8.33
CA GLU A 184 -12.12 23.66 -9.33
C GLU A 184 -13.66 23.61 -9.17
N VAL A 185 -14.30 24.78 -9.07
CA VAL A 185 -15.77 24.87 -8.99
C VAL A 185 -16.35 24.75 -10.40
N ARG A 186 -17.20 23.74 -10.58
CA ARG A 186 -17.89 23.44 -11.84
C ARG A 186 -19.40 23.47 -11.65
N ASP A 187 -20.09 23.78 -12.74
CA ASP A 187 -21.55 23.72 -12.79
C ASP A 187 -22.00 22.27 -12.96
N LEU A 188 -22.93 21.81 -12.12
CA LEU A 188 -23.48 20.46 -12.20
C LEU A 188 -24.28 20.23 -13.48
N SER A 189 -24.80 21.29 -14.13
CA SER A 189 -25.46 21.19 -15.43
C SER A 189 -24.52 20.74 -16.56
N SER A 190 -23.22 21.01 -16.42
CA SER A 190 -22.21 20.58 -17.38
C SER A 190 -21.89 19.09 -17.24
N GLU A 191 -21.41 18.46 -18.32
CA GLU A 191 -20.98 17.07 -18.27
C GLU A 191 -19.60 16.97 -17.58
N ILE A 192 -19.57 16.34 -16.40
CA ILE A 192 -18.33 16.13 -15.63
C ILE A 192 -17.91 14.67 -15.80
N ARG A 193 -16.75 14.45 -16.42
CA ARG A 193 -16.13 13.13 -16.55
C ARG A 193 -14.82 13.07 -15.78
N LEU A 194 -14.67 12.04 -14.95
CA LEU A 194 -13.50 11.79 -14.12
C LEU A 194 -12.84 10.47 -14.54
N ASP A 195 -11.55 10.34 -14.27
CA ASP A 195 -10.76 9.17 -14.62
C ASP A 195 -10.84 8.13 -13.50
N LYS A 196 -11.32 6.93 -13.82
CA LYS A 196 -11.45 5.83 -12.86
C LYS A 196 -10.17 5.51 -12.10
N ASN A 197 -9.00 5.73 -12.71
CA ASN A 197 -7.70 5.36 -12.16
C ASN A 197 -7.04 6.47 -11.33
N LYS A 198 -7.57 7.69 -11.39
CA LYS A 198 -7.05 8.85 -10.64
C LYS A 198 -7.84 9.10 -9.37
N LYS A 199 -7.17 9.65 -8.37
CA LYS A 199 -7.79 10.04 -7.10
C LYS A 199 -8.45 11.40 -7.30
N HIS A 200 -9.70 11.50 -6.87
CA HIS A 200 -10.49 12.73 -6.97
C HIS A 200 -11.03 13.15 -5.59
N SER A 201 -11.23 14.45 -5.40
CA SER A 201 -11.94 15.04 -4.27
C SER A 201 -13.14 15.83 -4.79
N ILE A 202 -14.32 15.59 -4.20
CA ILE A 202 -15.60 16.15 -4.64
C ILE A 202 -16.30 16.75 -3.43
N GLU A 203 -16.58 18.05 -3.49
CA GLU A 203 -17.37 18.77 -2.50
C GLU A 203 -18.54 19.49 -3.17
N VAL A 204 -19.78 19.26 -2.71
CA VAL A 204 -20.93 20.01 -3.21
C VAL A 204 -21.00 21.37 -2.53
N VAL A 205 -21.31 22.41 -3.30
CA VAL A 205 -21.58 23.74 -2.75
C VAL A 205 -23.02 23.75 -2.25
N VAL A 206 -23.17 23.83 -0.92
CA VAL A 206 -24.47 23.86 -0.25
C VAL A 206 -25.03 25.27 -0.25
N ASP A 207 -24.21 26.25 0.15
CA ASP A 207 -24.65 27.64 0.25
C ASP A 207 -23.48 28.63 0.16
N ARG A 208 -23.79 29.90 -0.09
CA ARG A 208 -22.87 31.04 -0.09
C ARG A 208 -23.44 32.15 0.79
N LEU A 209 -22.80 32.39 1.93
CA LEU A 209 -23.31 33.27 2.97
C LEU A 209 -22.40 34.48 3.19
N VAL A 210 -22.97 35.57 3.71
CA VAL A 210 -22.24 36.73 4.21
C VAL A 210 -22.56 36.90 5.68
N ILE A 211 -21.56 36.79 6.55
CA ILE A 211 -21.73 36.88 8.00
C ILE A 211 -22.17 38.30 8.41
N GLY A 212 -23.15 38.41 9.30
CA GLY A 212 -23.66 39.69 9.84
C GLY A 212 -24.79 40.34 9.04
N GLN A 213 -25.21 39.79 7.90
CA GLN A 213 -26.45 40.21 7.24
C GLN A 213 -27.61 39.29 7.67
N SER A 214 -28.25 39.61 8.79
CA SER A 214 -29.55 39.04 9.12
C SER A 214 -30.63 39.71 8.29
N GLY A 215 -31.07 39.08 7.19
CA GLY A 215 -32.30 39.49 6.51
C GLY A 215 -32.44 39.11 5.03
N SER A 216 -33.28 38.12 4.77
CA SER A 216 -34.17 37.96 3.60
C SER A 216 -33.58 37.79 2.19
N GLN A 217 -34.11 36.76 1.50
CA GLN A 217 -34.04 36.46 0.05
C GLN A 217 -32.69 35.86 -0.41
N SER A 218 -32.65 34.62 -0.90
CA SER A 218 -33.33 34.19 -2.13
C SER A 218 -33.88 32.76 -2.05
N ARG A 219 -35.05 32.58 -2.66
CA ARG A 219 -35.63 31.29 -3.07
C ARG A 219 -34.64 30.41 -3.84
#